data_AF-A0A3B0PNM0-F1
#
_entry.id   AF-A0A3B0PNM0-F1
#
_cell.length_a   1.000
_cell.length_b   1.000
_cell.length_c   1.000
_cell.angle_alpha   90.00
_cell.angle_beta   90.00
_cell.angle_gamma   90.00
#
_symmetry.space_group_name_H-M   'P 1'
#
loop_
_entity.id
_entity.type
_entity.pdbx_description
1 polymer ?
#
loop_
_entity_poly.entity_id
_entity_poly.type
_entity_poly.pdbx_seq_one_letter_code
_entity_poly.pdbx_strand_id
1 'polypeptide(L)'
;MVALKPMIEYYNRTFFEDPDFIPVSLHTQTQTQTYSELRLITDTITNIDANSENIPNIILSNQTGAYLMKSRGKLLDLKENGLNIRFSQKIQDSHSILAGQSLDTKQLFNVPFDIADTDSVVFNLDIMNKLFELIKSNGGKVDDFDLVQKAKAASETGSDIPKRSPFYALKAKSSSAFDGYHVTEDTFKTFKGIRDFAKKVYDATDFDQEKTGELKLSANVLSIDYQEDVFRKELQSLTKDSQRLW
;
A
#
# COMPACT_ATOMS: atom_id res chain seq x y z
N MET A 1 2.41 9.65 -11.36
CA MET A 1 2.54 10.99 -11.97
C MET A 1 2.06 11.11 -13.42
N VAL A 2 2.00 10.02 -14.20
CA VAL A 2 1.53 10.02 -15.61
C VAL A 2 0.05 10.45 -15.76
N ALA A 3 -0.77 10.27 -14.72
CA ALA A 3 -2.22 10.50 -14.79
C ALA A 3 -2.68 11.98 -14.71
N LEU A 4 -1.93 12.88 -14.05
CA LEU A 4 -2.34 14.29 -13.88
C LEU A 4 -2.09 15.16 -15.11
N LYS A 5 -1.05 14.85 -15.88
CA LYS A 5 -0.66 15.65 -17.04
C LYS A 5 -1.78 15.74 -18.10
N PRO A 6 -2.43 14.64 -18.51
CA PRO A 6 -3.56 14.71 -19.44
C PRO A 6 -4.76 15.50 -18.89
N MET A 7 -5.02 15.43 -17.58
CA MET A 7 -6.11 16.18 -16.95
C MET A 7 -5.86 17.70 -17.01
N ILE A 8 -4.63 18.14 -16.72
CA ILE A 8 -4.25 19.56 -16.79
C ILE A 8 -4.28 20.06 -18.23
N GLU A 9 -3.80 19.26 -19.18
CA GLU A 9 -3.89 19.57 -20.61
C GLU A 9 -5.35 19.69 -21.07
N TYR A 10 -6.23 18.80 -20.61
CA TYR A 10 -7.66 18.88 -20.89
C TYR A 10 -8.27 20.14 -20.29
N TYR A 11 -8.05 20.43 -19.00
CA TYR A 11 -8.58 21.61 -18.33
C TYR A 11 -8.17 22.90 -19.07
N ASN A 12 -6.86 23.09 -19.28
CA ASN A 12 -6.33 24.29 -19.94
C ASN A 12 -6.83 24.45 -21.38
N ARG A 13 -7.15 23.36 -22.09
CA ARG A 13 -7.68 23.42 -23.46
C ARG A 13 -9.20 23.60 -23.52
N THR A 14 -9.93 23.08 -22.54
CA THR A 14 -11.39 23.07 -22.56
C THR A 14 -11.99 24.35 -21.99
N PHE A 15 -11.37 24.93 -20.97
CA PHE A 15 -11.94 26.06 -20.22
C PHE A 15 -11.24 27.40 -20.51
N PHE A 16 -10.36 27.49 -21.52
CA PHE A 16 -9.55 28.71 -21.78
C PHE A 16 -10.36 29.96 -22.16
N GLU A 17 -11.59 29.77 -22.64
CA GLU A 17 -12.50 30.88 -23.00
C GLU A 17 -13.39 31.31 -21.84
N ASP A 18 -13.34 30.63 -20.69
CA ASP A 18 -14.15 30.99 -19.54
C ASP A 18 -13.67 32.34 -18.94
N PRO A 19 -14.58 33.26 -18.58
CA PRO A 19 -14.21 34.59 -18.07
C PRO A 19 -13.33 34.59 -16.81
N ASP A 20 -13.37 33.51 -16.04
CA ASP A 20 -12.63 33.28 -14.80
C ASP A 20 -11.52 32.22 -14.93
N PHE A 21 -11.14 31.88 -16.17
CA PHE A 21 -10.09 30.91 -16.44
C PHE A 21 -8.74 31.32 -15.85
N ILE A 22 -8.11 30.41 -15.13
CA ILE A 22 -6.73 30.53 -14.65
C ILE A 22 -5.94 29.32 -15.16
N PRO A 23 -4.84 29.51 -15.92
CA PRO A 23 -4.06 28.39 -16.41
C PRO A 23 -3.41 27.61 -15.26
N VAL A 24 -3.51 26.29 -15.33
CA VAL A 24 -2.90 25.39 -14.34
C VAL A 24 -1.60 24.84 -14.88
N SER A 25 -0.52 24.94 -14.09
CA SER A 25 0.77 24.32 -14.38
C SER A 25 1.06 23.17 -13.40
N LEU A 26 1.63 22.08 -13.91
CA LEU A 26 2.07 20.96 -13.07
C LEU A 26 3.56 21.14 -12.74
N HIS A 27 3.87 21.19 -11.44
CA HIS A 27 5.24 21.10 -10.95
C HIS A 27 5.50 19.68 -10.44
N THR A 28 6.36 18.95 -11.14
CA THR A 28 6.70 17.56 -10.83
C THR A 28 7.95 17.46 -9.96
N GLN A 29 8.22 16.28 -9.39
CA GLN A 29 9.40 16.02 -8.56
C GLN A 29 10.74 16.37 -9.23
N THR A 30 10.82 16.31 -10.58
CA THR A 30 12.04 16.69 -11.32
C THR A 30 12.26 18.20 -11.34
N GLN A 31 11.19 18.99 -11.28
CA GLN A 31 11.25 20.45 -11.21
C GLN A 31 11.44 20.91 -9.78
N THR A 32 10.70 20.32 -8.82
CA THR A 32 10.75 20.70 -7.41
C THR A 32 11.90 20.06 -6.64
N GLN A 33 12.64 19.12 -7.24
CA GLN A 33 13.71 18.34 -6.59
C GLN A 33 13.26 17.64 -5.30
N THR A 34 11.95 17.33 -5.23
CA THR A 34 11.30 16.83 -4.03
C THR A 34 10.65 15.49 -4.32
N TYR A 35 11.15 14.45 -3.64
CA TYR A 35 10.84 13.05 -3.92
C TYR A 35 10.01 12.37 -2.82
N SER A 36 9.52 13.13 -1.84
CA SER A 36 8.60 12.64 -0.80
C SER A 36 7.59 13.71 -0.41
N GLU A 37 6.39 13.29 0.00
CA GLU A 37 5.33 14.20 0.42
C GLU A 37 5.72 15.00 1.67
N LEU A 38 6.42 14.37 2.63
CA LEU A 38 6.90 15.06 3.83
C LEU A 38 7.86 16.20 3.49
N ARG A 39 8.79 15.96 2.56
CA ARG A 39 9.72 16.99 2.10
C ARG A 39 8.99 18.09 1.35
N LEU A 40 8.03 17.74 0.49
CA LEU A 40 7.20 18.70 -0.25
C LEU A 40 6.48 19.65 0.70
N ILE A 41 5.94 19.11 1.79
CA ILE A 41 5.21 19.88 2.79
C ILE A 41 6.17 20.77 3.59
N THR A 42 7.32 20.24 3.98
CA THR A 42 8.35 21.01 4.73
C THR A 42 8.88 22.18 3.89
N ASP A 43 9.16 21.95 2.61
CA ASP A 43 9.63 22.99 1.69
C ASP A 43 8.53 24.03 1.44
N THR A 44 7.28 23.59 1.27
CA THR A 44 6.13 24.50 1.11
C THR A 44 5.91 25.37 2.34
N ILE A 45 6.00 24.78 3.55
CA ILE A 45 5.91 25.51 4.81
C ILE A 45 7.03 26.54 4.93
N THR A 46 8.26 26.16 4.57
CA THR A 46 9.41 27.06 4.59
C THR A 46 9.17 28.25 3.66
N ASN A 47 8.63 28.00 2.46
CA ASN A 47 8.26 29.05 1.51
C ASN A 47 7.14 29.95 2.04
N ILE A 48 6.12 29.40 2.71
CA ILE A 48 5.05 30.15 3.36
C ILE A 48 5.62 31.06 4.46
N ASP A 49 6.42 30.50 5.36
CA ASP A 49 6.99 31.22 6.50
C ASP A 49 7.97 32.31 6.02
N ALA A 50 8.61 32.12 4.87
CA ALA A 50 9.48 33.11 4.22
C ALA A 50 8.75 34.13 3.33
N ASN A 51 7.42 34.05 3.18
CA ASN A 51 6.63 34.83 2.21
C ASN A 51 7.20 34.76 0.77
N SER A 52 7.64 33.57 0.37
CA SER A 52 8.16 33.29 -0.97
C SER A 52 7.06 33.39 -2.03
N GLU A 53 7.42 33.79 -3.25
CA GLU A 53 6.52 33.72 -4.42
C GLU A 53 6.28 32.26 -4.87
N ASN A 54 7.13 31.32 -4.43
CA ASN A 54 7.07 29.91 -4.80
C ASN A 54 6.16 29.09 -3.87
N ILE A 55 4.93 29.55 -3.66
CA ILE A 55 3.91 28.83 -2.87
C ILE A 55 2.89 28.22 -3.84
N PRO A 56 2.76 26.87 -3.90
CA PRO A 56 1.78 26.23 -4.75
C PRO A 56 0.34 26.49 -4.25
N ASN A 57 -0.60 26.71 -5.18
CA ASN A 57 -2.03 26.87 -4.87
C ASN A 57 -2.73 25.53 -4.58
N ILE A 58 -2.26 24.45 -5.21
CA ILE A 58 -2.77 23.09 -5.05
C ILE A 58 -1.56 22.18 -4.81
N ILE A 59 -1.63 21.37 -3.77
CA ILE A 59 -0.56 20.48 -3.36
C ILE A 59 -1.12 19.08 -3.16
N LEU A 60 -0.42 18.08 -3.72
CA LEU A 60 -0.67 16.69 -3.35
C LEU A 60 -0.05 16.45 -1.97
N SER A 61 -0.88 16.09 -1.00
CA SER A 61 -0.47 15.99 0.39
C SER A 61 -1.26 14.92 1.14
N ASN A 62 -0.67 14.43 2.22
CA ASN A 62 -1.30 13.54 3.18
C ASN A 62 -1.85 14.31 4.40
N GLN A 63 -2.45 13.57 5.35
CA GLN A 63 -3.04 14.16 6.55
C GLN A 63 -2.06 15.00 7.40
N THR A 64 -0.79 14.59 7.46
CA THR A 64 0.24 15.34 8.21
C THR A 64 0.46 16.72 7.60
N GLY A 65 0.50 16.79 6.27
CA GLY A 65 0.60 18.06 5.56
C GLY A 65 -0.61 18.95 5.78
N ALA A 66 -1.81 18.38 5.68
CA ALA A 66 -3.04 19.10 5.97
C ALA A 66 -3.05 19.66 7.41
N TYR A 67 -2.60 18.88 8.40
CA TYR A 67 -2.47 19.37 9.77
C TYR A 67 -1.55 20.60 9.89
N LEU A 68 -0.38 20.55 9.27
CA LEU A 68 0.61 21.63 9.33
C LEU A 68 0.18 22.89 8.56
N MET A 69 -0.59 22.73 7.48
CA MET A 69 -1.16 23.86 6.74
C MET A 69 -2.33 24.50 7.50
N LYS A 70 -3.15 23.69 8.17
CA LYS A 70 -4.26 24.18 8.99
C LYS A 70 -3.77 25.02 10.16
N SER A 71 -2.69 24.61 10.85
CA SER A 71 -2.14 25.36 11.98
C SER A 71 -1.62 26.76 11.60
N ARG A 72 -1.36 26.99 10.29
CA ARG A 72 -0.98 28.28 9.72
C ARG A 72 -2.14 29.06 9.10
N GLY A 73 -3.37 28.53 9.16
CA GLY A 73 -4.53 29.15 8.53
C GLY A 73 -4.43 29.21 7.00
N LYS A 74 -3.73 28.26 6.37
CA LYS A 74 -3.48 28.24 4.91
C LYS A 74 -4.34 27.24 4.13
N LEU A 75 -5.35 26.66 4.78
CA LEU A 75 -6.31 25.77 4.12
C LEU A 75 -7.63 26.49 3.85
N LEU A 76 -8.13 26.32 2.62
CA LEU A 76 -9.43 26.82 2.19
C LEU A 76 -10.54 25.88 2.66
N ASP A 77 -11.63 26.42 3.20
CA ASP A 77 -12.84 25.63 3.46
C ASP A 77 -13.68 25.52 2.19
N LEU A 78 -13.58 24.38 1.51
CA LEU A 78 -14.23 24.08 0.24
C LEU A 78 -15.76 24.01 0.37
N LYS A 79 -16.29 23.72 1.56
CA LYS A 79 -17.74 23.63 1.78
C LYS A 79 -18.40 25.00 1.73
N GLU A 80 -17.78 26.00 2.34
CA GLU A 80 -18.26 27.39 2.30
C GLU A 80 -18.16 28.00 0.89
N ASN A 81 -17.30 27.44 0.03
CA ASN A 81 -17.11 27.86 -1.35
C ASN A 81 -18.00 27.10 -2.37
N GLY A 82 -19.03 26.39 -1.90
CA GLY A 82 -20.04 25.76 -2.77
C GLY A 82 -19.56 24.52 -3.52
N LEU A 83 -18.38 23.98 -3.19
CA LEU A 83 -17.85 22.79 -3.84
C LEU A 83 -18.57 21.55 -3.31
N ASN A 84 -19.42 20.95 -4.15
CA ASN A 84 -20.17 19.74 -3.78
C ASN A 84 -19.35 18.48 -4.12
N ILE A 85 -18.55 18.03 -3.16
CA ILE A 85 -17.75 16.82 -3.28
C ILE A 85 -18.66 15.58 -3.21
N ARG A 86 -18.65 14.75 -4.27
CA ARG A 86 -19.51 13.57 -4.42
C ARG A 86 -18.98 12.28 -3.78
N PHE A 87 -17.96 12.36 -2.92
CA PHE A 87 -17.43 11.18 -2.21
C PHE A 87 -18.35 10.77 -1.06
N SER A 88 -18.25 9.52 -0.59
CA SER A 88 -18.98 9.09 0.61
C SER A 88 -18.52 9.89 1.84
N GLN A 89 -19.39 10.06 2.83
CA GLN A 89 -19.05 10.81 4.05
C GLN A 89 -17.80 10.22 4.73
N LYS A 90 -17.66 8.89 4.76
CA LYS A 90 -16.47 8.20 5.29
C LYS A 90 -15.15 8.66 4.63
N ILE A 91 -15.15 8.82 3.30
CA ILE A 91 -13.97 9.27 2.54
C ILE A 91 -13.70 10.74 2.79
N GLN A 92 -14.76 11.56 2.86
CA GLN A 92 -14.61 12.98 3.16
C GLN A 92 -14.03 13.19 4.57
N ASP A 93 -14.56 12.46 5.55
CA ASP A 93 -14.13 12.49 6.95
C ASP A 93 -12.67 12.06 7.09
N SER A 94 -12.26 10.98 6.43
CA SER A 94 -10.88 10.49 6.49
C SER A 94 -9.86 11.46 5.88
N HIS A 95 -10.28 12.43 5.07
CA HIS A 95 -9.38 13.42 4.49
C HIS A 95 -9.57 14.83 5.06
N SER A 96 -10.60 15.06 5.88
CA SER A 96 -10.95 16.39 6.41
C SER A 96 -11.09 16.47 7.94
N ILE A 97 -11.02 15.34 8.65
CA ILE A 97 -10.93 15.33 10.11
C ILE A 97 -9.47 15.10 10.50
N LEU A 98 -8.86 16.08 11.18
CA LEU A 98 -7.50 15.95 11.70
C LEU A 98 -7.51 15.40 13.12
N ALA A 99 -6.41 14.74 13.49
CA ALA A 99 -6.21 14.28 14.86
C ALA A 99 -6.39 15.42 15.87
N GLY A 100 -7.19 15.16 16.91
CA GLY A 100 -7.53 16.15 17.94
C GLY A 100 -8.69 17.09 17.60
N GLN A 101 -9.34 16.94 16.43
CA GLN A 101 -10.56 17.69 16.08
C GLN A 101 -11.81 16.90 16.44
N SER A 102 -12.89 17.63 16.77
CA SER A 102 -14.21 17.01 16.99
C SER A 102 -14.68 16.35 15.69
N LEU A 103 -15.33 15.20 15.81
CA LEU A 103 -15.98 14.53 14.68
C LEU A 103 -17.09 15.38 14.04
N ASP A 104 -17.61 16.38 14.76
CA ASP A 104 -18.63 17.31 14.28
C ASP A 104 -18.05 18.48 13.45
N THR A 105 -16.75 18.46 13.13
CA THR A 105 -16.13 19.48 12.26
C THR A 105 -16.79 19.46 10.88
N LYS A 106 -17.34 20.61 10.49
CA LYS A 106 -18.03 20.79 9.19
C LYS A 106 -17.10 21.19 8.05
N GLN A 107 -15.82 21.41 8.33
CA GLN A 107 -14.88 21.95 7.35
C GLN A 107 -14.40 20.87 6.38
N LEU A 108 -14.36 21.21 5.10
CA LEU A 108 -13.85 20.36 4.04
C LEU A 108 -12.67 21.08 3.42
N PHE A 109 -11.44 20.62 3.63
CA PHE A 109 -10.24 21.34 3.13
C PHE A 109 -9.42 20.55 2.12
N ASN A 110 -9.76 19.27 1.89
CA ASN A 110 -9.10 18.41 0.94
C ASN A 110 -10.09 17.85 -0.08
N VAL A 111 -9.64 17.71 -1.33
CA VAL A 111 -10.33 16.91 -2.35
C VAL A 111 -9.59 15.57 -2.45
N PRO A 112 -10.25 14.43 -2.13
CA PRO A 112 -9.66 13.12 -2.37
C PRO A 112 -9.27 12.97 -3.84
N PHE A 113 -7.99 12.73 -4.09
CA PHE A 113 -7.41 12.65 -5.44
C PHE A 113 -7.16 11.20 -5.87
N ASP A 114 -6.51 10.44 -5.00
CA ASP A 114 -6.31 9.01 -5.14
C ASP A 114 -6.72 8.35 -3.82
N ILE A 115 -7.65 7.41 -3.91
CA ILE A 115 -8.01 6.55 -2.79
C ILE A 115 -7.32 5.23 -3.08
N ALA A 116 -6.03 5.16 -2.74
CA ALA A 116 -5.29 3.92 -2.68
C ALA A 116 -5.74 3.11 -1.44
N ASP A 117 -7.06 2.92 -1.28
CA ASP A 117 -7.65 2.18 -0.17
C ASP A 117 -7.85 0.73 -0.59
N THR A 118 -6.75 0.07 -0.91
CA THR A 118 -6.77 -1.38 -0.81
C THR A 118 -5.55 -1.82 -0.04
N ASP A 119 -5.75 -2.05 1.25
CA ASP A 119 -5.03 -3.09 1.98
C ASP A 119 -5.26 -4.42 1.25
N SER A 120 -4.55 -4.60 0.13
CA SER A 120 -4.67 -5.76 -0.73
C SER A 120 -3.57 -6.72 -0.35
N VAL A 121 -3.98 -7.93 0.01
CA VAL A 121 -3.04 -9.06 0.05
C VAL A 121 -2.82 -9.51 -1.37
N VAL A 122 -1.61 -9.29 -1.88
CA VAL A 122 -1.20 -9.78 -3.20
C VAL A 122 -0.51 -11.12 -3.02
N PHE A 123 -0.99 -12.13 -3.73
CA PHE A 123 -0.40 -13.47 -3.77
C PHE A 123 0.41 -13.67 -5.04
N ASN A 124 1.65 -14.13 -4.89
CA ASN A 124 2.38 -14.71 -6.01
C ASN A 124 1.82 -16.12 -6.28
N LEU A 125 1.07 -16.28 -7.37
CA LEU A 125 0.31 -17.50 -7.68
C LEU A 125 1.21 -18.73 -7.89
N ASP A 126 2.39 -18.57 -8.49
CA ASP A 126 3.34 -19.67 -8.70
C ASP A 126 3.91 -20.18 -7.37
N ILE A 127 4.26 -19.25 -6.46
CA ILE A 127 4.70 -19.58 -5.10
C ILE A 127 3.56 -20.25 -4.33
N MET A 128 2.33 -19.72 -4.41
CA MET A 128 1.17 -20.32 -3.74
C MET A 128 0.92 -21.75 -4.22
N ASN A 129 1.04 -22.04 -5.52
CA ASN A 129 0.90 -23.41 -6.02
C ASN A 129 1.95 -24.33 -5.39
N LYS A 130 3.22 -23.90 -5.40
CA LYS A 130 4.30 -24.66 -4.77
C LYS A 130 4.03 -24.93 -3.29
N LEU A 131 3.51 -23.96 -2.55
CA LEU A 131 3.16 -24.14 -1.14
C LEU A 131 1.99 -25.12 -0.95
N PHE A 132 0.94 -25.02 -1.77
CA PHE A 132 -0.18 -25.97 -1.72
C PHE A 132 0.25 -27.39 -2.05
N GLU A 133 1.13 -27.57 -3.03
CA GLU A 133 1.72 -28.88 -3.36
C GLU A 133 2.60 -29.42 -2.25
N LEU A 134 3.38 -28.55 -1.59
CA LEU A 134 4.21 -28.93 -0.45
C LEU A 134 3.35 -29.38 0.72
N ILE A 135 2.25 -28.67 1.00
CA ILE A 135 1.30 -29.04 2.06
C ILE A 135 0.66 -30.40 1.74
N LYS A 136 0.11 -30.56 0.52
CA LYS A 136 -0.55 -31.80 0.09
C LYS A 136 0.39 -33.01 0.11
N SER A 137 1.62 -32.84 -0.37
CA SER A 137 2.60 -33.93 -0.48
C SER A 137 3.20 -34.35 0.86
N ASN A 138 2.99 -33.57 1.93
CA ASN A 138 3.63 -33.80 3.24
C ASN A 138 2.63 -33.81 4.40
N GLY A 139 1.44 -34.41 4.17
CA GLY A 139 0.48 -34.76 5.22
C GLY A 139 -0.68 -33.79 5.44
N GLY A 140 -0.68 -32.65 4.75
CA GLY A 140 -1.74 -31.65 4.85
C GLY A 140 -2.85 -31.84 3.83
N LYS A 141 -3.99 -31.17 4.06
CA LYS A 141 -5.12 -31.10 3.14
C LYS A 141 -5.30 -29.67 2.65
N VAL A 142 -5.55 -29.51 1.34
CA VAL A 142 -5.91 -28.22 0.72
C VAL A 142 -7.17 -28.45 -0.09
N ASP A 143 -8.25 -27.73 0.24
CA ASP A 143 -9.50 -27.80 -0.52
C ASP A 143 -9.34 -27.15 -1.90
N ASP A 144 -10.21 -27.52 -2.84
CA ASP A 144 -10.25 -26.91 -4.17
C ASP A 144 -11.16 -25.68 -4.17
N PHE A 145 -10.56 -24.49 -4.13
CA PHE A 145 -11.24 -23.19 -4.19
C PHE A 145 -10.51 -22.25 -5.14
N ASP A 146 -11.11 -21.10 -5.45
CA ASP A 146 -10.68 -20.19 -6.53
C ASP A 146 -9.18 -19.84 -6.53
N LEU A 147 -8.60 -19.51 -5.37
CA LEU A 147 -7.17 -19.22 -5.27
C LEU A 147 -6.28 -20.43 -5.60
N VAL A 148 -6.68 -21.64 -5.21
CA VAL A 148 -5.95 -22.88 -5.51
C VAL A 148 -5.99 -23.17 -7.01
N GLN A 149 -7.15 -22.97 -7.64
CA GLN A 149 -7.34 -23.13 -9.08
C GLN A 149 -6.51 -22.12 -9.87
N LYS A 150 -6.53 -20.84 -9.47
CA LYS A 150 -5.72 -19.77 -10.07
C LYS A 150 -4.22 -20.01 -9.89
N ALA A 151 -3.79 -20.47 -8.72
CA ALA A 151 -2.41 -20.82 -8.44
C ALA A 151 -1.93 -21.96 -9.35
N LYS A 152 -2.74 -23.02 -9.47
CA LYS A 152 -2.43 -24.14 -10.37
C LYS A 152 -2.33 -23.69 -11.83
N ALA A 153 -3.31 -22.94 -12.33
CA ALA A 153 -3.30 -22.43 -13.70
C ALA A 153 -2.09 -21.52 -13.98
N ALA A 154 -1.72 -20.68 -13.01
CA ALA A 154 -0.51 -19.86 -13.10
C ALA A 154 0.74 -20.73 -13.20
N SER A 155 0.88 -21.81 -12.41
CA SER A 155 2.06 -22.68 -12.50
C SER A 155 2.22 -23.40 -13.85
N GLU A 156 1.14 -23.55 -14.63
CA GLU A 156 1.14 -24.20 -15.94
C GLU A 156 1.41 -23.21 -17.10
N THR A 157 1.19 -21.91 -16.88
CA THR A 157 1.22 -20.87 -17.94
C THR A 157 2.10 -19.66 -17.63
N GLY A 158 2.50 -19.52 -16.37
CA GLY A 158 3.24 -18.42 -15.80
C GLY A 158 4.76 -18.59 -15.93
N SER A 159 5.49 -17.80 -15.15
CA SER A 159 6.95 -17.85 -15.14
C SER A 159 7.44 -18.86 -14.10
N ASP A 160 8.41 -19.70 -14.47
CA ASP A 160 9.04 -20.60 -13.51
C ASP A 160 9.62 -19.83 -12.31
N ILE A 161 9.47 -20.40 -11.11
CA ILE A 161 10.15 -19.89 -9.91
C ILE A 161 11.66 -19.91 -10.19
N PRO A 162 12.36 -18.76 -10.19
CA PRO A 162 13.78 -18.71 -10.56
C PRO A 162 14.61 -19.63 -9.65
N LYS A 163 15.59 -20.35 -10.22
CA LYS A 163 16.47 -21.26 -9.45
C LYS A 163 17.19 -20.60 -8.26
N ARG A 164 17.40 -19.28 -8.37
CA ARG A 164 18.02 -18.38 -7.37
C ARG A 164 17.03 -17.85 -6.31
N SER A 165 15.75 -18.21 -6.41
CA SER A 165 14.71 -17.87 -5.41
C SER A 165 14.79 -18.85 -4.23
N PRO A 166 14.66 -18.40 -2.97
CA PRO A 166 14.57 -19.31 -1.82
C PRO A 166 13.43 -20.31 -1.94
N PHE A 167 12.33 -19.94 -2.60
CA PHE A 167 11.22 -20.85 -2.87
C PHE A 167 11.63 -22.01 -3.76
N TYR A 168 12.66 -21.90 -4.60
CA TYR A 168 13.19 -23.01 -5.37
C TYR A 168 13.78 -24.10 -4.46
N ALA A 169 14.52 -23.69 -3.42
CA ALA A 169 15.17 -24.57 -2.46
C ALA A 169 14.25 -25.01 -1.29
N LEU A 170 13.02 -24.49 -1.20
CA LEU A 170 12.10 -24.80 -0.11
C LEU A 170 11.67 -26.28 -0.15
N LYS A 171 11.75 -26.96 1.00
CA LYS A 171 11.28 -28.33 1.23
C LYS A 171 10.54 -28.44 2.57
N ALA A 172 9.75 -29.49 2.74
CA ALA A 172 9.17 -29.81 4.04
C ALA A 172 10.25 -30.40 4.97
N LYS A 173 10.14 -30.16 6.29
CA LYS A 173 11.05 -30.74 7.29
C LYS A 173 10.93 -32.26 7.40
N SER A 174 9.75 -32.80 7.11
CA SER A 174 9.45 -34.23 7.05
C SER A 174 8.25 -34.49 6.14
N SER A 175 8.01 -35.75 5.79
CA SER A 175 6.84 -36.20 5.01
C SER A 175 5.50 -36.01 5.74
N SER A 176 5.53 -35.67 7.02
CA SER A 176 4.37 -35.45 7.90
C SER A 176 4.32 -34.04 8.47
N ALA A 177 5.12 -33.11 7.92
CA ALA A 177 5.28 -31.76 8.47
C ALA A 177 3.97 -30.95 8.53
N PHE A 178 2.99 -31.33 7.70
CA PHE A 178 1.66 -30.72 7.63
C PHE A 178 0.54 -31.64 8.12
N ASP A 179 0.84 -32.70 8.86
CA ASP A 179 -0.18 -33.58 9.44
C ASP A 179 -1.23 -32.80 10.24
N GLY A 180 -2.50 -33.08 9.97
CA GLY A 180 -3.64 -32.43 10.61
C GLY A 180 -3.86 -30.97 10.19
N TYR A 181 -3.07 -30.44 9.25
CA TYR A 181 -3.26 -29.09 8.73
C TYR A 181 -4.21 -29.10 7.54
N HIS A 182 -5.28 -28.30 7.60
CA HIS A 182 -6.29 -28.20 6.55
C HIS A 182 -6.44 -26.74 6.12
N VAL A 183 -6.09 -26.47 4.86
CA VAL A 183 -6.26 -25.17 4.21
C VAL A 183 -7.59 -25.14 3.48
N THR A 184 -8.39 -24.13 3.79
CA THR A 184 -9.73 -23.90 3.23
C THR A 184 -9.81 -22.48 2.69
N GLU A 185 -10.93 -22.14 2.03
CA GLU A 185 -11.17 -20.76 1.56
C GLU A 185 -11.14 -19.76 2.74
N ASP A 186 -11.66 -20.15 3.91
CA ASP A 186 -11.71 -19.29 5.11
C ASP A 186 -10.33 -18.93 5.64
N THR A 187 -9.29 -19.74 5.33
CA THR A 187 -7.89 -19.43 5.64
C THR A 187 -7.47 -18.07 5.07
N PHE A 188 -8.04 -17.66 3.93
CA PHE A 188 -7.65 -16.45 3.21
C PHE A 188 -8.65 -15.29 3.35
N LYS A 189 -9.73 -15.46 4.11
CA LYS A 189 -10.73 -14.39 4.33
C LYS A 189 -10.33 -13.38 5.41
N THR A 190 -9.31 -13.67 6.22
CA THR A 190 -8.88 -12.80 7.32
C THR A 190 -7.36 -12.69 7.41
N PHE A 191 -6.85 -11.54 7.86
CA PHE A 191 -5.41 -11.36 8.12
C PHE A 191 -4.85 -12.37 9.12
N LYS A 192 -5.64 -12.74 10.14
CA LYS A 192 -5.25 -13.79 11.09
C LYS A 192 -5.06 -15.13 10.38
N GLY A 193 -6.01 -15.55 9.53
CA GLY A 193 -5.91 -16.80 8.78
C GLY A 193 -4.69 -16.82 7.85
N ILE A 194 -4.44 -15.72 7.14
CA ILE A 194 -3.28 -15.57 6.24
C ILE A 194 -1.96 -15.64 7.02
N ARG A 195 -1.90 -15.00 8.20
CA ARG A 195 -0.73 -15.05 9.09
C ARG A 195 -0.51 -16.46 9.64
N ASP A 196 -1.57 -17.11 10.09
CA ASP A 196 -1.49 -18.47 10.65
C ASP A 196 -1.04 -19.46 9.55
N PHE A 197 -1.47 -19.27 8.29
CA PHE A 197 -0.96 -19.99 7.13
C PHE A 197 0.53 -19.77 6.91
N ALA A 198 0.98 -18.51 6.84
CA ALA A 198 2.38 -18.17 6.65
C ALA A 198 3.27 -18.75 7.76
N LYS A 199 2.82 -18.67 9.02
CA LYS A 199 3.49 -19.26 10.17
C LYS A 199 3.59 -20.77 10.04
N LYS A 200 2.51 -21.47 9.69
CA LYS A 200 2.52 -22.92 9.56
C LYS A 200 3.47 -23.38 8.46
N VAL A 201 3.50 -22.69 7.32
CA VAL A 201 4.47 -22.94 6.25
C VAL A 201 5.89 -22.74 6.76
N TYR A 202 6.20 -21.60 7.39
CA TYR A 202 7.53 -21.34 7.96
C TYR A 202 7.96 -22.43 8.96
N ASP A 203 7.10 -22.79 9.91
CA ASP A 203 7.41 -23.76 10.95
C ASP A 203 7.62 -25.19 10.39
N ALA A 204 6.92 -25.55 9.31
CA ALA A 204 6.93 -26.88 8.70
C ALA A 204 7.95 -27.05 7.56
N THR A 205 8.65 -25.99 7.17
CA THR A 205 9.57 -26.00 6.02
C THR A 205 11.01 -25.65 6.40
N ASP A 206 11.92 -26.12 5.56
CA ASP A 206 13.35 -25.83 5.62
C ASP A 206 13.90 -25.65 4.20
N PHE A 207 15.17 -25.27 4.10
CA PHE A 207 15.84 -25.14 2.81
C PHE A 207 16.70 -26.37 2.52
N ASP A 208 16.62 -26.81 1.28
CA ASP A 208 17.49 -27.83 0.73
C ASP A 208 18.91 -27.26 0.55
N GLN A 209 19.79 -27.55 1.50
CA GLN A 209 21.17 -27.02 1.59
C GLN A 209 22.00 -27.28 0.32
N GLU A 210 21.67 -28.31 -0.46
CA GLU A 210 22.33 -28.58 -1.74
C GLU A 210 21.92 -27.60 -2.85
N LYS A 211 20.77 -26.93 -2.68
CA LYS A 211 20.19 -25.95 -3.61
C LYS A 211 20.35 -24.50 -3.13
N THR A 212 20.98 -24.27 -1.97
CA THR A 212 21.11 -22.93 -1.38
C THR A 212 22.35 -22.14 -1.80
N GLY A 213 23.25 -22.72 -2.60
CA GLY A 213 24.59 -22.17 -2.88
C GLY A 213 24.65 -20.74 -3.43
N GLU A 214 23.55 -20.17 -3.93
CA GLU A 214 23.50 -18.79 -4.46
C GLU A 214 22.16 -18.06 -4.21
N LEU A 215 21.50 -18.28 -3.08
CA LEU A 215 20.25 -17.56 -2.78
C LEU A 215 20.54 -16.06 -2.53
N LYS A 216 20.09 -15.18 -3.44
CA LYS A 216 20.30 -13.71 -3.37
C LYS A 216 19.00 -12.90 -3.29
N LEU A 217 17.83 -13.54 -3.35
CA LEU A 217 16.52 -12.87 -3.35
C LEU A 217 15.81 -13.08 -2.01
N SER A 218 15.06 -12.07 -1.54
CA SER A 218 14.26 -12.15 -0.32
C SER A 218 13.09 -13.14 -0.47
N ALA A 219 12.85 -13.97 0.55
CA ALA A 219 11.75 -14.93 0.58
C ALA A 219 10.45 -14.28 1.09
N ASN A 220 9.71 -13.60 0.22
CA ASN A 220 8.38 -13.08 0.56
C ASN A 220 7.30 -13.91 -0.14
N VAL A 221 6.48 -14.64 0.63
CA VAL A 221 5.27 -15.33 0.14
C VAL A 221 4.12 -14.34 -0.07
N LEU A 222 4.13 -13.28 0.75
CA LEU A 222 3.09 -12.27 0.84
C LEU A 222 3.77 -10.91 0.74
N SER A 223 3.22 -10.03 -0.09
CA SER A 223 3.47 -8.60 -0.02
C SER A 223 2.14 -7.93 0.21
N ILE A 224 2.05 -7.15 1.29
CA ILE A 224 0.94 -6.23 1.48
C ILE A 224 1.47 -4.89 0.96
N ASP A 225 0.78 -4.34 -0.02
CA ASP A 225 1.09 -3.02 -0.56
C ASP A 225 0.62 -1.96 0.45
N TYR A 226 1.37 -1.82 1.53
CA TYR A 226 1.17 -0.76 2.50
C TYR A 226 1.79 0.51 1.91
N GLN A 227 0.96 1.43 1.43
CA GLN A 227 1.34 2.85 1.49
C GLN A 227 1.40 3.27 2.97
N GLU A 228 2.54 2.91 3.55
CA GLU A 228 3.15 3.26 4.83
C GLU A 228 2.35 3.11 6.15
N ASP A 229 2.93 2.27 7.01
CA ASP A 229 3.15 2.52 8.45
C ASP A 229 2.19 1.93 9.50
N VAL A 230 0.94 1.58 9.21
CA VAL A 230 0.01 1.18 10.30
C VAL A 230 0.32 -0.21 10.87
N PHE A 231 0.45 -1.23 10.02
CA PHE A 231 0.78 -2.60 10.48
C PHE A 231 2.19 -2.69 11.07
N ARG A 232 3.14 -1.90 10.55
CA ARG A 232 4.51 -1.88 11.08
C ARG A 232 4.56 -1.24 12.47
N LYS A 233 3.80 -0.17 12.69
CA LYS A 233 3.62 0.47 14.02
C LYS A 233 2.94 -0.46 15.01
N GLU A 234 1.96 -1.25 14.57
CA GLU A 234 1.25 -2.21 15.42
C GLU A 234 2.09 -3.46 15.75
N LEU A 235 2.88 -3.97 14.79
CA LEU A 235 3.83 -5.06 15.04
C LEU A 235 4.97 -4.63 15.98
N GLN A 236 5.43 -3.38 15.87
CA GLN A 236 6.45 -2.79 16.74
C GLN A 236 5.92 -2.51 18.15
N SER A 237 4.67 -2.08 18.29
CA SER A 237 4.07 -1.81 19.61
C SER A 237 3.82 -3.10 20.41
N LEU A 238 3.64 -4.24 19.71
CA LEU A 238 3.38 -5.54 20.31
C LEU A 238 4.63 -6.38 20.56
N THR A 239 5.80 -5.99 20.03
CA THR A 239 7.08 -6.67 20.27
C THR A 239 7.92 -5.87 21.26
N LYS A 240 7.70 -6.13 22.56
CA LYS A 240 8.63 -5.71 23.63
C LYS A 240 10.02 -6.28 23.28
N ASP A 241 11.03 -5.41 23.15
CA ASP A 241 12.47 -5.74 23.00
C ASP A 241 13.08 -5.76 21.58
N SER A 242 12.65 -4.90 20.66
CA SER A 242 13.46 -4.67 19.43
C SER A 242 14.40 -3.46 19.58
N GLN A 243 15.61 -3.71 20.09
CA GLN A 243 16.75 -2.84 19.83
C GLN A 243 16.99 -2.76 18.33
N ARG A 244 17.14 -1.52 17.83
CA ARG A 244 17.42 -1.22 16.42
C ARG A 244 18.74 -1.88 16.00
N LEU A 245 18.66 -2.72 14.98
CA LEU A 245 19.77 -2.93 14.07
C LEU A 245 19.31 -2.38 12.72
N TRP A 246 19.76 -1.13 12.48
CA TRP A 246 19.78 -0.35 11.23
C TRP A 246 18.46 -0.24 10.45
#